data_AF-A0A815G3P3-F1
#
_entry.id   AF-A0A815G3P3-F1
#
_cell.length_a   1.000
_cell.length_b   1.000
_cell.length_c   1.000
_cell.angle_alpha   90.00
_cell.angle_beta   90.00
_cell.angle_gamma   90.00
#
_symmetry.space_group_name_H-M   'P 1'
#
loop_
_entity.id
_entity.type
_entity.pdbx_description
1 polymer ?
#
loop_
_entity_poly.entity_id
_entity_poly.type
_entity_poly.pdbx_seq_one_letter_code
_entity_poly.pdbx_strand_id
1 'polypeptide(L)'
;MSINQAHYQNGLLLYHGEQIVNHSKNVKLSFDDASRQCNELFRGKHKGIVFVTTHRMIFLSSDQRDNLMSFAVAFMYMKNLHVEQPLFGANYISGVAGAHPNG
;
A
#
# COMPACT_ATOMS: atom_id res chain seq x y z
N MET A 1 -6.64 5.24 -5.08
CA MET A 1 -6.12 3.89 -5.18
C MET A 1 -5.91 3.71 -6.64
N SER A 2 -4.64 3.68 -7.02
CA SER A 2 -4.21 3.27 -8.33
C SER A 2 -3.27 2.09 -8.12
N ILE A 3 -3.12 1.24 -9.13
CA ILE A 3 -1.92 0.40 -9.22
C ILE A 3 -0.71 1.36 -9.25
N ASN A 4 0.42 0.99 -8.63
CA ASN A 4 1.57 1.88 -8.61
C ASN A 4 2.03 2.16 -10.06
N GLN A 5 1.81 3.38 -10.54
CA GLN A 5 2.16 3.79 -11.90
C GLN A 5 3.69 3.88 -12.11
N ALA A 6 4.45 4.03 -11.03
CA ALA A 6 5.90 4.02 -11.02
C ALA A 6 6.42 2.66 -10.51
N HIS A 7 5.97 1.56 -11.13
CA HIS A 7 6.39 0.21 -10.78
C HIS A 7 7.72 -0.15 -11.47
N TYR A 8 8.62 -0.79 -10.72
CA TYR A 8 9.81 -1.43 -11.25
C TYR A 8 9.96 -2.80 -10.57
N GLN A 9 10.09 -3.87 -11.36
CA GLN A 9 9.97 -5.25 -10.87
C GLN A 9 10.85 -5.60 -9.66
N ASN A 10 12.01 -4.95 -9.53
CA ASN A 10 12.98 -5.23 -8.47
C ASN A 10 13.39 -3.97 -7.69
N GLY A 11 12.55 -2.93 -7.65
CA GLY A 11 12.95 -1.70 -6.97
C GLY A 11 11.86 -0.64 -6.87
N LEU A 12 12.28 0.53 -6.42
CA LEU A 12 11.41 1.66 -6.12
C LEU A 12 11.72 2.81 -7.07
N LEU A 13 10.73 3.28 -7.83
CA LEU A 13 10.83 4.49 -8.62
C LEU A 13 10.16 5.64 -7.88
N LEU A 14 10.93 6.69 -7.62
CA LEU A 14 10.49 7.91 -6.94
C LEU A 14 10.45 9.06 -7.94
N TYR A 15 9.47 9.94 -7.77
CA TYR A 15 9.43 11.17 -8.56
C TYR A 15 10.52 12.15 -8.10
N HIS A 16 10.87 13.12 -8.96
CA HIS A 16 11.84 14.14 -8.59
C HIS A 16 11.36 14.93 -7.37
N GLY A 17 12.23 15.07 -6.35
CA GLY A 17 11.90 15.71 -5.08
C GLY A 17 11.15 14.81 -4.08
N GLU A 18 10.77 13.59 -4.45
CA GLU A 18 10.22 12.60 -3.53
C GLU A 18 11.37 11.89 -2.78
N GLN A 19 11.29 11.87 -1.44
CA GLN A 19 12.30 11.25 -0.59
C GLN A 19 11.68 10.19 0.30
N ILE A 20 12.42 9.12 0.59
CA ILE A 20 12.01 8.09 1.55
C ILE A 20 12.22 8.64 2.96
N VAL A 21 11.15 8.68 3.75
CA VAL A 21 11.19 9.08 5.16
C VAL A 21 11.37 7.85 6.04
N ASN A 22 10.65 6.77 5.74
CA ASN A 22 10.74 5.53 6.51
C ASN A 22 10.42 4.30 5.65
N HIS A 23 10.81 3.12 6.12
CA HIS A 23 10.45 1.85 5.50
C HIS A 23 10.29 0.74 6.54
N SER A 24 9.37 -0.18 6.28
CA SER A 24 9.08 -1.33 7.15
C SER A 24 8.98 -2.60 6.33
N LYS A 25 9.82 -3.59 6.65
CA LYS A 25 9.83 -4.91 6.02
C LYS A 25 8.79 -5.84 6.68
N ASN A 26 8.40 -6.89 5.97
CA ASN A 26 7.51 -7.95 6.46
C ASN A 26 6.11 -7.47 6.86
N VAL A 27 5.60 -6.44 6.18
CA VAL A 27 4.25 -5.91 6.40
C VAL A 27 3.24 -6.81 5.68
N LYS A 28 2.06 -6.99 6.30
CA LYS A 28 0.89 -7.59 5.65
C LYS A 28 -0.10 -6.50 5.31
N LEU A 29 -0.49 -6.42 4.05
CA LEU A 29 -1.50 -5.50 3.53
C LEU A 29 -2.75 -6.30 3.16
N SER A 30 -3.92 -5.78 3.52
CA SER A 30 -5.21 -6.35 3.14
C SER A 30 -6.23 -5.24 2.92
N PHE A 31 -7.22 -5.52 2.08
CA PHE A 31 -8.30 -4.60 1.76
C PHE A 31 -9.63 -5.23 2.16
N ASP A 32 -10.36 -4.59 3.08
CA ASP A 32 -11.61 -5.15 3.62
C ASP A 32 -12.76 -5.13 2.59
N ASP A 33 -12.80 -4.11 1.72
CA ASP A 33 -13.83 -3.96 0.68
C ASP A 33 -13.41 -4.51 -0.70
N ALA A 34 -12.53 -5.52 -0.70
CA ALA A 34 -12.10 -6.20 -1.92
C ALA A 34 -13.23 -7.02 -2.60
N SER A 35 -14.42 -7.11 -1.99
CA SER A 35 -15.45 -8.08 -2.35
C SER A 35 -16.61 -7.53 -3.20
N ARG A 36 -16.78 -6.20 -3.29
CA ARG A 36 -17.93 -5.61 -4.01
C ARG A 36 -17.57 -4.74 -5.22
N GLN A 37 -16.41 -4.08 -5.23
CA GLN A 37 -16.06 -3.11 -6.28
C GLN A 37 -14.57 -3.08 -6.67
N CYS A 38 -13.70 -3.81 -5.96
CA CYS A 38 -12.27 -3.82 -6.25
C CYS A 38 -11.87 -5.07 -7.04
N ASN A 39 -11.03 -4.85 -8.05
CA ASN A 39 -10.40 -5.84 -8.91
C ASN A 39 -9.82 -7.03 -8.09
N GLU A 40 -9.85 -8.26 -8.63
CA GLU A 40 -9.30 -9.49 -7.98
C GLU A 40 -7.84 -9.32 -7.51
N LEU A 41 -7.11 -8.34 -8.07
CA LEU A 41 -5.76 -7.94 -7.66
C LEU A 41 -5.65 -7.53 -6.18
N PHE A 42 -6.70 -7.00 -5.56
CA PHE A 42 -6.70 -6.51 -4.17
C PHE A 42 -7.19 -7.53 -3.15
N ARG A 43 -7.55 -8.73 -3.62
CA ARG A 43 -8.17 -9.74 -2.79
C ARG A 43 -7.13 -10.50 -1.97
N GLY A 44 -7.38 -10.58 -0.66
CA GLY A 44 -6.59 -11.40 0.25
C GLY A 44 -5.56 -10.60 1.04
N LYS A 45 -4.48 -11.27 1.45
CA LYS A 45 -3.39 -10.70 2.25
C LYS A 45 -2.10 -10.73 1.44
N HIS A 46 -1.50 -9.57 1.24
CA HIS A 46 -0.27 -9.38 0.49
C HIS A 46 0.87 -9.14 1.47
N LYS A 47 1.99 -9.86 1.32
CA LYS A 47 3.15 -9.70 2.20
C LYS A 47 4.25 -8.96 1.46
N GLY A 48 4.82 -7.94 2.08
CA GLY A 48 5.83 -7.13 1.41
C GLY A 48 6.55 -6.13 2.29
N ILE A 49 7.04 -5.09 1.65
CA ILE A 49 7.71 -3.94 2.25
C ILE A 49 6.86 -2.70 1.97
N VAL A 50 6.73 -1.84 2.99
CA VAL A 50 6.12 -0.51 2.84
C VAL A 50 7.22 0.54 2.92
N PHE A 51 7.18 1.49 1.98
CA PHE A 51 7.95 2.72 1.99
C PHE A 51 7.00 3.88 2.25
N VAL A 52 7.39 4.74 3.18
CA VAL A 52 6.73 6.01 3.43
C VAL A 52 7.64 7.07 2.85
N THR A 53 7.14 7.75 1.82
CA THR A 53 7.85 8.88 1.20
C THR A 53 7.33 10.19 1.74
N THR A 54 7.88 11.30 1.27
CA THR A 54 7.35 12.65 1.55
C THR A 54 5.96 12.89 0.96
N HIS A 55 5.49 12.07 0.00
CA HIS A 55 4.26 12.32 -0.75
C HIS A 55 3.21 11.20 -0.65
N ARG A 56 3.65 9.95 -0.46
CA ARG A 56 2.78 8.78 -0.54
C ARG A 56 3.33 7.60 0.26
N MET A 57 2.44 6.65 0.49
CA MET A 57 2.80 5.31 0.91
C MET A 57 2.91 4.42 -0.33
N ILE A 58 3.97 3.61 -0.39
CA ILE A 58 4.22 2.66 -1.48
C ILE A 58 4.45 1.28 -0.85
N PHE A 59 3.64 0.30 -1.24
CA PHE A 59 3.81 -1.10 -0.92
C PHE A 59 4.41 -1.84 -2.12
N LEU A 60 5.44 -2.64 -1.87
CA LEU A 60 5.97 -3.59 -2.84
C LEU A 60 5.78 -5.01 -2.28
N SER A 61 5.18 -5.90 -3.06
CA SER A 61 5.05 -7.30 -2.67
C SER A 61 6.42 -7.97 -2.66
N SER A 62 6.58 -8.90 -1.73
CA SER A 62 7.77 -9.74 -1.64
C SER A 62 7.71 -10.96 -2.55
N ASP A 63 6.53 -11.31 -3.06
CA ASP A 63 6.32 -12.40 -4.00
C ASP A 63 5.98 -11.83 -5.38
N GLN A 64 6.79 -12.18 -6.39
CA GLN A 64 6.56 -11.75 -7.78
C GLN A 64 5.32 -12.39 -8.42
N ARG A 65 4.80 -13.46 -7.81
CA ARG A 65 3.55 -14.11 -8.23
C ARG A 65 2.32 -13.49 -7.57
N ASP A 66 2.52 -12.54 -6.65
CA ASP A 66 1.43 -11.80 -6.05
C ASP A 66 0.79 -10.88 -7.09
N ASN A 67 -0.50 -11.10 -7.36
CA ASN A 67 -1.29 -10.36 -8.33
C ASN A 67 -1.24 -8.85 -8.09
N LEU A 68 -1.12 -8.39 -6.83
CA LEU A 68 -1.05 -6.96 -6.54
C LEU A 68 0.26 -6.33 -7.03
N MET A 69 1.37 -7.09 -6.99
CA MET A 69 2.77 -6.69 -7.27
C MET A 69 3.26 -5.46 -6.48
N SER A 70 2.65 -4.30 -6.66
CA SER A 70 2.87 -3.09 -5.88
C SER A 70 1.63 -2.21 -5.84
N PHE A 71 1.50 -1.46 -4.74
CA PHE A 71 0.40 -0.55 -4.50
C PHE A 71 0.95 0.80 -4.05
N ALA A 72 0.33 1.90 -4.45
CA ALA A 72 0.70 3.22 -3.98
C ALA A 72 -0.53 4.07 -3.71
N VAL A 73 -0.46 4.89 -2.65
CA VAL A 73 -1.52 5.84 -2.30
C VAL A 73 -0.90 7.12 -1.76
N ALA A 74 -1.25 8.25 -2.38
CA ALA A 74 -0.84 9.56 -1.89
C ALA A 74 -1.59 9.93 -0.61
N PHE A 75 -0.92 10.64 0.32
CA PHE A 75 -1.50 10.96 1.62
C PHE A 75 -2.81 11.76 1.51
N MET A 76 -2.93 12.61 0.48
CA MET A 76 -4.15 13.38 0.21
C MET A 76 -5.40 12.52 -0.04
N TYR A 77 -5.23 11.26 -0.45
CA TYR A 77 -6.33 10.32 -0.70
C TYR A 77 -6.52 9.32 0.44
N MET A 78 -5.74 9.40 1.52
CA MET A 78 -5.96 8.58 2.72
C MET A 78 -6.84 9.34 3.72
N LYS A 79 -7.87 8.66 4.23
CA LYS A 79 -8.83 9.19 5.19
C LYS A 79 -8.99 8.22 6.35
N ASN A 80 -9.39 8.73 7.51
CA ASN A 80 -9.70 7.92 8.69
C ASN A 80 -8.57 6.95 9.05
N LEU A 81 -7.33 7.45 9.12
CA LEU A 81 -6.19 6.64 9.51
C LEU A 81 -6.19 6.43 11.02
N HIS A 82 -6.11 5.18 11.45
CA HIS A 82 -6.07 4.79 12.85
C HIS A 82 -4.91 3.83 13.11
N VAL A 83 -4.34 3.93 14.32
CA VAL A 83 -3.37 2.95 14.82
C VAL A 83 -4.13 1.99 15.72
N GLU A 84 -4.20 0.74 15.30
CA GLU A 84 -4.87 -0.33 16.02
C GLU A 84 -3.84 -1.13 16.81
N GLN A 85 -4.11 -1.31 18.11
CA GLN A 85 -3.23 -1.99 19.05
C GLN A 85 -3.98 -3.12 19.75
N PRO A 86 -4.17 -4.27 19.08
CA PRO A 86 -4.88 -5.39 19.67
C PRO A 86 -4.07 -6.00 20.83
N LEU A 87 -4.76 -6.45 21.88
CA LEU A 87 -4.15 -7.19 23.00
C LEU A 87 -3.41 -8.45 22.54
N PHE A 88 -3.90 -9.08 21.46
CA PHE A 88 -3.30 -10.24 20.84
C PHE A 88 -3.08 -9.96 19.35
N GLY A 89 -1.81 -9.97 18.92
CA GLY A 89 -1.42 -9.77 17.53
C GLY A 89 -0.45 -8.62 17.35
N ALA A 90 -0.16 -8.32 16.09
CA ALA A 90 0.68 -7.18 15.73
C ALA A 90 -0.18 -5.92 15.62
N ASN A 91 0.38 -4.78 16.01
CA ASN A 91 -0.22 -3.48 15.73
C ASN A 91 -0.32 -3.28 14.22
N TYR A 92 -1.37 -2.60 13.79
CA TYR A 92 -1.58 -2.28 12.38
C TYR A 92 -2.13 -0.88 12.22
N ILE A 93 -1.95 -0.34 11.02
CA ILE A 93 -2.57 0.92 10.63
C ILE A 93 -3.77 0.57 9.76
N SER A 94 -4.94 1.07 10.12
CA SER A 94 -6.17 0.92 9.36
C SER A 94 -6.59 2.27 8.78
N GLY A 95 -7.36 2.25 7.70
CA GLY A 95 -7.94 3.46 7.14
C GLY A 95 -8.51 3.27 5.75
N VAL A 96 -8.99 4.36 5.17
CA VAL A 96 -9.62 4.38 3.86
C VAL A 96 -8.67 4.99 2.84
N ALA A 97 -8.28 4.21 1.84
CA ALA A 97 -7.58 4.71 0.68
C ALA A 97 -8.60 5.01 -0.43
N GLY A 98 -8.78 6.28 -0.76
CA GLY A 98 -9.73 6.74 -1.78
C GLY A 98 -9.16 6.58 -3.20
N ALA A 99 -10.02 6.30 -4.19
CA ALA A 99 -9.67 6.22 -5.61
C ALA A 99 -8.99 7.52 -6.10
N HIS A 100 -7.93 7.40 -6.91
CA HIS A 100 -7.39 8.57 -7.59
C HIS A 100 -8.21 8.75 -8.88
N PRO A 101 -8.63 9.97 -9.26
CA PRO A 101 -9.21 10.17 -10.58
C PRO A 101 -8.13 9.81 -11.60
N ASN A 102 -8.32 8.76 -12.40
CA ASN A 102 -7.34 8.15 -13.33
C ASN A 102 -6.38 7.09 -12.74
N GLY A 103 -6.74 6.50 -11.59
CA GLY A 103 -5.98 5.42 -10.94
C GLY A 103 -6.29 4.02 -11.43
#